data_AF-A0A4T4M3E4-F1
#
_entry.id   AF-A0A4T4M3E4-F1
#
_cell.length_a   1.000
_cell.length_b   1.000
_cell.length_c   1.000
_cell.angle_alpha   90.00
_cell.angle_beta   90.00
_cell.angle_gamma   90.00
#
_symmetry.space_group_name_H-M   'P 1'
#
loop_
_entity.id
_entity.type
_entity.pdbx_description
1 polymer ?
#
loop_
_entity_poly.entity_id
_entity_poly.type
_entity_poly.pdbx_seq_one_letter_code
_entity_poly.pdbx_strand_id
1 'polypeptide(L)'
;MTTQISVDTLPAITHNQIPVITTELLAQLYGTKIKNISDNFLNNTTRFVVGKHYFKIEKNELREFKNRPETIGLVGKNARSLILWTERGAARHAKMLETDQAWEVFEKLEDCYFSHKQPPATQNSPTPNDGCALLIHFDKHGQVEFTEKVPADAMVCTLERFKFYLEQHGWIVARKEQLVERLMRF
;
A
#
# COMPACT_ATOMS: atom_id res chain seq x y z
N MET A 1 -32.70 1.67 0.17
CA MET A 1 -31.82 2.79 -0.21
C MET A 1 -30.42 2.23 -0.30
N THR A 2 -29.86 2.10 -1.51
CA THR A 2 -28.51 1.58 -1.72
C THR A 2 -27.56 2.75 -1.58
N THR A 3 -26.94 2.90 -0.40
CA THR A 3 -25.92 3.93 -0.17
C THR A 3 -24.75 3.61 -1.11
N GLN A 4 -24.54 4.43 -2.14
CA GLN A 4 -23.34 4.35 -2.97
C GLN A 4 -22.14 4.74 -2.11
N ILE A 5 -21.31 3.76 -1.78
CA ILE A 5 -20.07 3.98 -1.02
C ILE A 5 -19.00 4.32 -2.05
N SER A 6 -18.46 5.54 -1.97
CA SER A 6 -17.36 5.98 -2.80
C SER A 6 -16.03 5.62 -2.13
N VAL A 7 -14.98 5.40 -2.94
CA VAL A 7 -13.63 5.08 -2.44
C VAL A 7 -13.15 6.10 -1.40
N ASP A 8 -13.55 7.37 -1.55
CA ASP A 8 -13.15 8.49 -0.69
C ASP A 8 -13.88 8.55 0.67
N THR A 9 -14.95 7.77 0.87
CA THR A 9 -15.74 7.73 2.12
C THR A 9 -15.62 6.40 2.87
N LEU A 10 -14.64 5.56 2.50
CA LEU A 10 -14.43 4.27 3.12
C LEU A 10 -13.99 4.43 4.59
N PRO A 11 -14.62 3.71 5.54
CA PRO A 11 -14.14 3.68 6.92
C PRO A 11 -12.71 3.15 6.94
N ALA A 12 -11.83 3.86 7.65
CA ALA A 12 -10.40 3.58 7.75
C ALA A 12 -10.13 2.38 8.67
N ILE A 13 -10.54 1.18 8.26
CA ILE A 13 -10.32 -0.04 9.04
C ILE A 13 -8.87 -0.49 8.86
N THR A 14 -8.17 -0.69 9.98
CA THR A 14 -6.79 -1.20 9.96
C THR A 14 -6.65 -2.51 10.73
N HIS A 15 -5.79 -3.39 10.22
CA HIS A 15 -5.35 -4.61 10.89
C HIS A 15 -3.83 -4.68 10.79
N ASN A 16 -3.15 -4.79 11.94
CA ASN A 16 -1.69 -4.72 12.03
C ASN A 16 -1.08 -3.50 11.32
N GLN A 17 -1.70 -2.33 11.49
CA GLN A 17 -1.32 -1.06 10.84
C GLN A 17 -1.46 -1.05 9.30
N ILE A 18 -2.05 -2.09 8.71
CA ILE A 18 -2.32 -2.19 7.27
C ILE A 18 -3.81 -1.86 7.03
N PRO A 19 -4.13 -0.98 6.06
CA PRO A 19 -5.51 -0.74 5.64
C PRO A 19 -6.15 -2.02 5.09
N VAL A 20 -7.33 -2.35 5.60
CA VAL A 20 -8.06 -3.56 5.21
C VAL A 20 -9.55 -3.29 5.05
N ILE A 21 -10.21 -4.15 4.27
CA ILE A 21 -11.64 -4.06 3.98
C ILE A 21 -12.33 -5.43 4.14
N THR A 22 -13.57 -5.45 4.61
CA THR A 22 -14.35 -6.69 4.73
C THR A 22 -14.94 -7.13 3.39
N THR A 23 -15.30 -8.40 3.26
CA THR A 23 -15.97 -8.93 2.07
C THR A 23 -17.29 -8.21 1.78
N GLU A 24 -18.02 -7.83 2.83
CA GLU A 24 -19.27 -7.06 2.74
C GLU A 24 -19.06 -5.70 2.10
N LEU A 25 -18.06 -4.95 2.58
CA LEU A 25 -17.76 -3.61 2.09
C LEU A 25 -17.17 -3.67 0.67
N LEU A 26 -16.35 -4.68 0.38
CA LEU A 26 -15.81 -4.93 -0.95
C LEU A 26 -16.91 -5.26 -1.97
N ALA A 27 -17.92 -6.04 -1.57
CA ALA A 27 -19.06 -6.34 -2.41
C ALA A 27 -19.89 -5.09 -2.73
N GLN A 28 -20.07 -4.20 -1.74
CA GLN A 28 -20.74 -2.92 -1.93
C GLN A 28 -19.97 -2.00 -2.89
N LEU A 29 -18.64 -1.91 -2.75
CA LEU A 29 -17.78 -1.11 -3.63
C LEU A 29 -17.84 -1.56 -5.09
N TYR A 30 -17.87 -2.87 -5.34
CA TYR A 30 -17.92 -3.41 -6.71
C TYR A 30 -19.34 -3.60 -7.25
N GLY A 31 -20.37 -3.21 -6.49
CA GLY A 31 -21.78 -3.39 -6.89
C GLY A 31 -22.18 -4.84 -7.08
N THR A 32 -21.53 -5.75 -6.36
CA THR A 32 -21.68 -7.18 -6.54
C THR A 32 -22.20 -7.84 -5.28
N LYS A 33 -22.55 -9.12 -5.36
CA LYS A 33 -23.00 -9.88 -4.20
C LYS A 33 -21.80 -10.36 -3.39
N ILE A 34 -21.91 -10.39 -2.07
CA ILE A 34 -20.91 -10.97 -1.14
C ILE A 34 -20.50 -12.38 -1.59
N LYS A 35 -21.49 -13.16 -2.07
CA LYS A 35 -21.26 -14.49 -2.62
C LYS A 35 -20.28 -14.48 -3.80
N ASN A 36 -20.36 -13.51 -4.69
CA ASN A 36 -19.49 -13.42 -5.86
C ASN A 36 -18.02 -13.19 -5.45
N ILE A 37 -17.77 -12.35 -4.43
CA ILE A 37 -16.43 -12.16 -3.88
C ILE A 37 -15.90 -13.47 -3.28
N SER A 38 -16.76 -14.18 -2.53
CA SER A 38 -16.41 -15.44 -1.89
C SER A 38 -16.11 -16.54 -2.91
N ASP A 39 -16.98 -16.71 -3.90
CA ASP A 39 -16.83 -17.68 -4.98
C ASP A 39 -15.56 -17.38 -5.79
N ASN A 40 -15.26 -16.10 -6.04
CA ASN A 40 -14.05 -15.68 -6.72
C ASN A 40 -12.78 -16.12 -5.97
N PHE A 41 -12.74 -15.89 -4.65
CA PHE A 41 -11.64 -16.31 -3.81
C PHE A 41 -11.49 -17.84 -3.77
N LEU A 42 -12.58 -18.58 -3.65
CA LEU A 42 -12.57 -20.05 -3.61
C LEU A 42 -12.11 -20.65 -4.95
N ASN A 43 -12.55 -20.09 -6.08
CA ASN A 43 -12.17 -20.57 -7.40
C ASN A 43 -10.72 -20.22 -7.77
N ASN A 44 -10.11 -19.24 -7.09
CA ASN A 44 -8.79 -18.73 -7.40
C ASN A 44 -7.84 -18.71 -6.20
N THR A 45 -8.06 -19.58 -5.21
CA THR A 45 -7.35 -19.53 -3.93
C THR A 45 -5.83 -19.59 -4.10
N THR A 46 -5.34 -20.32 -5.10
CA THR A 46 -3.91 -20.41 -5.46
C THR A 46 -3.28 -19.07 -5.84
N ARG A 47 -4.10 -18.09 -6.26
CA ARG A 47 -3.65 -16.74 -6.61
C ARG A 47 -3.61 -15.83 -5.38
N PHE A 48 -4.29 -16.18 -4.29
CA PHE A 48 -4.29 -15.39 -3.07
C PHE A 48 -3.24 -15.91 -2.08
N VAL A 49 -2.70 -15.01 -1.28
CA VAL A 49 -1.58 -15.30 -0.36
C VAL A 49 -1.91 -14.60 0.96
N VAL A 50 -1.92 -15.38 2.04
CA VAL A 50 -2.17 -14.88 3.40
C VAL A 50 -1.10 -13.83 3.75
N GLY A 51 -1.50 -12.74 4.40
CA GLY A 51 -0.61 -11.65 4.81
C GLY A 51 -0.24 -10.66 3.70
N LYS A 52 -0.37 -11.07 2.43
CA LYS A 52 -0.14 -10.18 1.26
C LYS A 52 -1.43 -9.68 0.63
N HIS A 53 -2.41 -10.56 0.48
CA HIS A 53 -3.68 -10.25 -0.19
C HIS A 53 -4.83 -10.20 0.82
N TYR A 54 -4.79 -11.08 1.83
CA TYR A 54 -5.83 -11.13 2.86
C TYR A 54 -5.27 -11.59 4.21
N PHE A 55 -6.00 -11.26 5.27
CA PHE A 55 -5.84 -11.83 6.61
C PHE A 55 -7.10 -12.63 6.95
N LYS A 56 -6.93 -13.83 7.49
CA LYS A 56 -8.04 -14.60 8.05
C LYS A 56 -7.94 -14.51 9.56
N ILE A 57 -8.87 -13.80 10.17
CA ILE A 57 -8.92 -13.63 11.62
C ILE A 57 -10.00 -14.55 12.21
N GLU A 58 -9.68 -15.20 13.33
CA GLU A 58 -10.55 -16.18 13.97
C GLU A 58 -10.49 -16.04 15.50
N LYS A 59 -11.47 -16.65 16.18
CA LYS A 59 -11.49 -16.79 17.65
C LYS A 59 -11.24 -15.46 18.37
N ASN A 60 -10.14 -15.36 19.12
CA ASN A 60 -9.85 -14.21 19.99
C ASN A 60 -9.54 -12.95 19.17
N GLU A 61 -8.82 -13.09 18.06
CA GLU A 61 -8.49 -11.98 17.16
C GLU A 61 -9.76 -11.39 16.52
N LEU A 62 -10.71 -12.25 16.14
CA LEU A 62 -12.02 -11.82 15.64
C LEU A 62 -12.85 -11.12 16.73
N ARG A 63 -12.77 -11.60 17.98
CA ARG A 63 -13.48 -10.97 19.11
C ARG A 63 -12.93 -9.58 19.40
N GLU A 64 -11.61 -9.45 19.43
CA GLU A 64 -10.92 -8.17 19.62
C GLU A 64 -11.22 -7.20 18.48
N PHE A 65 -11.21 -7.69 17.23
CA PHE A 65 -11.59 -6.90 16.07
C PHE A 65 -13.02 -6.36 16.23
N LYS A 66 -14.01 -7.21 16.47
CA LYS A 66 -15.43 -6.80 16.65
C LYS A 66 -15.67 -5.79 17.77
N ASN A 67 -14.80 -5.75 18.79
CA ASN A 67 -14.93 -4.84 19.92
C ASN A 67 -14.35 -3.44 19.65
N ARG A 68 -13.72 -3.21 18.48
CA ARG A 68 -13.18 -1.89 18.12
C ARG A 68 -14.30 -0.95 17.68
N PRO A 69 -14.35 0.31 18.16
CA PRO A 69 -15.40 1.28 17.85
C PRO A 69 -15.70 1.40 16.34
N GLU A 70 -14.66 1.38 15.52
CA GLU A 70 -14.70 1.57 14.07
C GLU A 70 -15.31 0.39 13.30
N THR A 71 -15.44 -0.77 13.95
CA THR A 71 -15.88 -2.03 13.31
C THR A 71 -17.13 -2.62 13.97
N ILE A 72 -17.72 -1.89 14.92
CA ILE A 72 -18.96 -2.30 15.59
C ILE A 72 -20.06 -2.42 14.54
N GLY A 73 -20.72 -3.59 14.48
CA GLY A 73 -21.84 -3.84 13.56
C GLY A 73 -21.43 -4.18 12.13
N LEU A 74 -20.14 -4.11 11.77
CA LEU A 74 -19.63 -4.47 10.44
C LEU A 74 -19.62 -5.98 10.19
N VAL A 75 -19.58 -6.77 11.27
CA VAL A 75 -19.44 -8.24 11.21
C VAL A 75 -20.56 -8.89 12.00
N GLY A 76 -21.14 -9.95 11.45
CA GLY A 76 -22.20 -10.72 12.13
C GLY A 76 -21.78 -11.20 13.52
N LYS A 77 -22.68 -11.05 14.51
CA LYS A 77 -22.43 -11.45 15.91
C LYS A 77 -21.91 -12.89 16.02
N ASN A 78 -22.44 -13.81 15.20
CA ASN A 78 -22.13 -15.23 15.21
C ASN A 78 -21.01 -15.67 14.25
N ALA A 79 -20.34 -14.74 13.55
CA ALA A 79 -19.25 -15.09 12.64
C ALA A 79 -18.10 -15.76 13.41
N ARG A 80 -17.66 -16.94 12.93
CA ARG A 80 -16.56 -17.74 13.50
C ARG A 80 -15.17 -17.37 12.96
N SER A 81 -15.15 -16.82 11.75
CA SER A 81 -13.97 -16.33 11.05
C SER A 81 -14.36 -15.13 10.19
N LEU A 82 -13.42 -14.23 9.93
CA LEU A 82 -13.57 -13.12 9.00
C LEU A 82 -12.35 -13.04 8.09
N ILE A 83 -12.59 -12.76 6.81
CA ILE A 83 -11.53 -12.42 5.87
C ILE A 83 -11.46 -10.90 5.74
N LEU A 84 -10.27 -10.37 5.96
CA LEU A 84 -9.91 -8.98 5.77
C LEU A 84 -9.05 -8.88 4.51
N TRP A 85 -9.48 -8.08 3.55
CA TRP A 85 -8.78 -7.88 2.29
C TRP A 85 -7.86 -6.68 2.37
N THR A 86 -6.61 -6.85 1.96
CA THR A 86 -5.71 -5.72 1.71
C THR A 86 -6.09 -5.04 0.40
N GLU A 87 -5.56 -3.85 0.15
CA GLU A 87 -5.66 -3.17 -1.16
C GLU A 87 -5.28 -4.09 -2.33
N ARG A 88 -4.20 -4.87 -2.19
CA ARG A 88 -3.76 -5.84 -3.20
C ARG A 88 -4.74 -7.00 -3.38
N GLY A 89 -5.44 -7.39 -2.31
CA GLY A 89 -6.50 -8.40 -2.37
C GLY A 89 -7.75 -7.88 -3.08
N ALA A 90 -8.16 -6.66 -2.75
CA ALA A 90 -9.24 -5.95 -3.44
C ALA A 90 -8.95 -5.83 -4.94
N ALA A 91 -7.77 -5.34 -5.31
CA ALA A 91 -7.34 -5.24 -6.72
C ALA A 91 -7.43 -6.58 -7.48
N ARG A 92 -7.11 -7.71 -6.83
CA ARG A 92 -7.25 -9.04 -7.44
C ARG A 92 -8.71 -9.44 -7.66
N HIS A 93 -9.61 -9.06 -6.75
CA HIS A 93 -11.05 -9.24 -6.97
C HIS A 93 -11.52 -8.40 -8.16
N ALA A 94 -11.15 -7.12 -8.24
CA ALA A 94 -11.52 -6.24 -9.34
C ALA A 94 -11.11 -6.82 -10.71
N LYS A 95 -9.87 -7.34 -10.83
CA LYS A 95 -9.37 -7.97 -12.06
C LYS A 95 -10.23 -9.12 -12.59
N MET A 96 -11.07 -9.70 -11.75
CA MET A 96 -11.82 -10.93 -12.02
C MET A 96 -13.34 -10.71 -11.98
N LEU A 97 -13.79 -9.46 -11.86
CA LEU A 97 -15.18 -9.05 -11.90
C LEU A 97 -15.44 -8.29 -13.21
N GLU A 98 -16.49 -8.68 -13.94
CA GLU A 98 -16.93 -8.02 -15.18
C GLU A 98 -17.89 -6.85 -14.90
N THR A 99 -17.82 -6.22 -13.71
CA THR A 99 -18.72 -5.13 -13.34
C THR A 99 -18.12 -3.78 -13.69
N ASP A 100 -18.93 -2.84 -14.18
CA ASP A 100 -18.48 -1.47 -14.51
C ASP A 100 -17.82 -0.76 -13.32
N GLN A 101 -18.28 -1.04 -12.09
CA GLN A 101 -17.68 -0.50 -10.87
C GLN A 101 -16.33 -1.15 -10.51
N ALA A 102 -16.09 -2.41 -10.92
CA ALA A 102 -14.78 -3.01 -10.81
C ALA A 102 -13.79 -2.40 -11.82
N TRP A 103 -14.28 -1.98 -12.99
CA TRP A 103 -13.51 -1.20 -13.95
C TRP A 103 -13.13 0.18 -13.40
N GLU A 104 -14.04 0.93 -12.77
CA GLU A 104 -13.70 2.22 -12.15
C GLU A 104 -12.66 2.11 -11.03
N VAL A 105 -12.72 1.06 -10.20
CA VAL A 105 -11.70 0.81 -9.18
C VAL A 105 -10.37 0.39 -9.80
N PHE A 106 -10.41 -0.36 -10.89
CA PHE A 106 -9.21 -0.69 -11.65
C PHE A 106 -8.60 0.56 -12.30
N GLU A 107 -9.40 1.44 -12.91
CA GLU A 107 -8.96 2.75 -13.43
C GLU A 107 -8.32 3.59 -12.33
N LYS A 108 -8.91 3.71 -11.14
CA LYS A 108 -8.29 4.44 -10.01
C LYS A 108 -6.97 3.82 -9.56
N LEU A 109 -6.84 2.49 -9.57
CA LEU A 109 -5.61 1.79 -9.23
C LEU A 109 -4.54 1.94 -10.34
N GLU A 110 -4.94 1.92 -11.61
CA GLU A 110 -4.08 2.21 -12.76
C GLU A 110 -3.62 3.67 -12.75
N ASP A 111 -4.52 4.61 -12.48
CA ASP A 111 -4.22 6.02 -12.30
C ASP A 111 -3.21 6.21 -11.18
N CYS A 112 -3.34 5.53 -10.03
CA CYS A 112 -2.30 5.53 -9.01
C CYS A 112 -0.98 4.91 -9.52
N TYR A 113 -1.01 3.78 -10.21
CA TYR A 113 0.19 3.08 -10.70
C TYR A 113 0.96 3.84 -11.79
N PHE A 114 0.27 4.55 -12.69
CA PHE A 114 0.88 5.36 -13.76
C PHE A 114 1.15 6.81 -13.31
N SER A 115 0.41 7.35 -12.34
CA SER A 115 0.74 8.65 -11.72
C SER A 115 2.04 8.60 -10.93
N HIS A 116 2.48 7.42 -10.48
CA HIS A 116 3.82 7.22 -9.91
C HIS A 116 4.97 7.40 -10.93
N LYS A 117 4.67 7.62 -12.23
CA LYS A 117 5.66 8.00 -13.25
C LYS A 117 5.67 9.49 -13.59
N GLN A 118 4.81 10.31 -13.00
CA GLN A 118 5.00 11.75 -13.05
C GLN A 118 5.83 12.18 -11.84
N PRO A 119 7.10 12.62 -12.01
CA PRO A 119 7.70 13.48 -11.00
C PRO A 119 6.71 14.63 -10.77
N PRO A 120 6.47 15.04 -9.51
CA PRO A 120 5.42 15.99 -9.19
C PRO A 120 5.64 17.26 -10.01
N ALA A 121 4.82 17.43 -11.06
CA ALA A 121 4.69 18.70 -11.73
C ALA A 121 3.97 19.61 -10.73
N THR A 122 4.78 20.46 -10.13
CA THR A 122 4.43 21.63 -9.33
C THR A 122 3.09 22.23 -9.76
N GLN A 123 2.06 22.03 -8.95
CA GLN A 123 0.93 22.96 -8.93
C GLN A 123 1.24 24.02 -7.88
N ASN A 124 1.57 25.20 -8.42
CA ASN A 124 1.94 26.40 -7.70
C ASN A 124 0.83 26.87 -6.75
N SER A 125 1.19 27.08 -5.49
CA SER A 125 0.78 28.27 -4.76
C SER A 125 2.03 28.92 -4.18
N PRO A 126 2.40 30.15 -4.57
CA PRO A 126 3.57 30.82 -4.02
C PRO A 126 3.22 31.38 -2.66
N THR A 127 3.64 30.69 -1.60
CA THR A 127 4.07 31.37 -0.39
C THR A 127 5.58 31.17 -0.27
N PRO A 128 6.37 32.24 -0.04
CA PRO A 128 7.80 32.12 0.16
C PRO A 128 8.03 31.53 1.54
N ASN A 129 7.93 30.21 1.65
CA ASN A 129 8.57 29.49 2.73
C ASN A 129 9.75 28.77 2.08
N ASP A 130 10.96 29.24 2.37
CA ASP A 130 12.21 28.68 1.88
C ASP A 130 12.15 27.16 2.00
N GLY A 131 11.93 26.50 0.85
CA GLY A 131 11.57 25.09 0.74
C GLY A 131 12.69 24.25 1.30
N CYS A 132 12.58 23.90 2.57
CA CYS A 132 13.58 23.13 3.27
C CYS A 132 12.91 22.01 4.06
N ALA A 133 13.48 20.81 3.95
CA ALA A 133 13.16 19.67 4.78
C ALA A 133 14.07 19.62 6.01
N LEU A 134 13.65 18.88 7.04
CA LEU A 134 14.50 18.56 8.18
C LEU A 134 15.10 17.17 7.99
N LEU A 135 16.42 17.08 7.99
CA LEU A 135 17.16 15.83 8.13
C LEU A 135 17.32 15.53 9.62
N ILE A 136 16.85 14.38 10.08
CA ILE A 136 17.05 13.90 11.45
C ILE A 136 17.84 12.60 11.37
N HIS A 137 19.02 12.57 11.99
CA HIS A 137 19.82 11.37 12.12
C HIS A 137 19.54 10.70 13.46
N PHE A 138 19.36 9.38 13.44
CA PHE A 138 19.16 8.59 14.64
C PHE A 138 20.37 7.70 14.90
N ASP A 139 20.76 7.56 16.16
CA ASP A 139 21.79 6.62 16.57
C ASP A 139 21.26 5.17 16.53
N LYS A 140 22.15 4.21 16.83
CA LYS A 140 21.83 2.78 16.89
C LYS A 140 20.79 2.39 17.96
N HIS A 141 20.44 3.31 18.87
CA HIS A 141 19.45 3.13 19.92
C HIS A 141 18.13 3.88 19.61
N GLY A 142 18.04 4.54 18.45
CA GLY A 142 16.86 5.31 18.03
C GLY A 142 16.77 6.71 18.64
N GLN A 143 17.84 7.22 19.26
CA GLN A 143 17.92 8.59 19.76
C GLN A 143 18.39 9.53 18.67
N VAL A 144 17.93 10.79 18.69
CA VAL A 144 18.36 11.79 17.71
C VAL A 144 19.83 12.15 17.97
N GLU A 145 20.69 11.88 16.99
CA GLU A 145 22.12 12.23 17.05
C GLU A 145 22.35 13.66 16.56
N PHE A 146 21.69 14.07 15.47
CA PHE A 146 21.68 15.46 15.01
C PHE A 146 20.47 15.76 14.12
N THR A 147 20.22 17.05 13.92
CA THR A 147 19.17 17.58 13.05
C THR A 147 19.73 18.71 12.19
N GLU A 148 19.48 18.68 10.88
CA GLU A 148 19.96 19.67 9.92
C GLU A 148 18.84 20.11 8.97
N LYS A 149 18.79 21.41 8.65
CA LYS A 149 17.86 21.96 7.65
C LYS A 149 18.48 21.77 6.26
N VAL A 150 17.82 21.00 5.41
CA VAL A 150 18.26 20.71 4.04
C VAL A 150 17.26 21.29 3.03
N PRO A 151 17.67 21.60 1.79
CA PRO A 151 16.73 21.96 0.73
C PRO A 151 15.64 20.90 0.54
N ALA A 152 14.43 21.30 0.12
CA ALA A 152 13.30 20.39 -0.06
C ALA A 152 13.52 19.35 -1.18
N ASP A 153 14.41 19.65 -2.13
CA ASP A 153 14.82 18.78 -3.21
C ASP A 153 16.10 17.96 -2.88
N ALA A 154 16.65 18.11 -1.67
CA ALA A 154 17.84 17.37 -1.27
C ALA A 154 17.56 15.88 -1.11
N MET A 155 18.33 15.05 -1.80
CA MET A 155 18.36 13.61 -1.56
C MET A 155 19.36 13.27 -0.47
N VAL A 156 18.88 12.75 0.67
CA VAL A 156 19.75 12.26 1.74
C VAL A 156 19.74 10.73 1.77
N CYS A 157 20.91 10.12 1.66
CA CYS A 157 21.08 8.68 1.79
C CYS A 157 22.49 8.33 2.27
N THR A 158 22.65 7.12 2.81
CA THR A 158 23.97 6.60 3.14
C THR A 158 24.76 6.27 1.87
N LEU A 159 26.10 6.27 1.98
CA LEU A 159 26.98 5.95 0.85
C LEU A 159 26.68 4.58 0.23
N GLU A 160 26.29 3.60 1.05
CA GLU A 160 25.89 2.27 0.61
C GLU A 160 24.60 2.31 -0.23
N ARG A 161 23.59 3.06 0.23
CA ARG A 161 22.31 3.19 -0.49
C ARG A 161 22.44 4.01 -1.77
N PHE A 162 23.33 5.02 -1.75
CA PHE A 162 23.68 5.78 -2.95
C PHE A 162 24.39 4.89 -3.99
N LYS A 163 25.35 4.07 -3.56
CA LYS A 163 26.01 3.10 -4.43
C LYS A 163 25.01 2.13 -5.06
N PHE A 164 24.08 1.60 -4.26
CA PHE A 164 23.03 0.71 -4.76
C PHE A 164 22.12 1.39 -5.80
N TYR A 165 21.71 2.64 -5.55
CA TYR A 165 20.93 3.44 -6.50
C TYR A 165 21.65 3.58 -7.84
N LEU A 166 22.93 3.96 -7.83
CA LEU A 166 23.74 4.07 -9.04
C LEU A 166 23.82 2.73 -9.80
N GLU A 167 24.06 1.62 -9.11
CA GLU A 167 24.11 0.29 -9.71
C GLU A 167 22.76 -0.12 -10.36
N GLN A 168 21.61 0.24 -9.76
CA GLN A 168 20.30 0.02 -10.38
C GLN A 168 20.06 0.83 -11.66
N HIS A 169 20.67 2.01 -11.76
CA HIS A 169 20.59 2.87 -12.94
C HIS A 169 21.72 2.60 -13.95
N GLY A 170 22.41 1.46 -13.82
CA GLY A 170 23.43 1.00 -14.77
C GLY A 170 24.80 1.62 -14.57
N TRP A 171 25.02 2.36 -13.48
CA TRP A 171 26.30 2.95 -13.14
C TRP A 171 27.10 2.03 -12.24
N ILE A 172 28.35 1.75 -12.60
CA ILE A 172 29.25 0.91 -11.80
C ILE A 172 30.14 1.79 -10.94
N VAL A 173 30.02 1.69 -9.62
CA VAL A 173 30.94 2.34 -8.67
C VAL A 173 32.03 1.34 -8.27
N ALA A 174 33.23 1.52 -8.80
CA ALA A 174 34.40 0.69 -8.50
C ALA A 174 35.66 1.55 -8.43
N ARG A 175 36.67 1.10 -7.68
CA ARG A 175 38.01 1.72 -7.77
C ARG A 175 38.62 1.41 -9.13
N LYS A 176 39.47 2.31 -9.63
CA LYS A 176 40.06 2.21 -10.97
C LYS A 176 40.74 0.86 -11.22
N GLU A 177 41.37 0.30 -10.19
CA GLU A 177 42.11 -0.96 -10.24
C GLU A 177 41.19 -2.19 -10.33
N GLN A 178 39.93 -2.08 -9.89
CA GLN A 178 38.94 -3.17 -9.85
C GLN A 178 37.96 -3.11 -11.04
N LEU A 179 38.06 -2.08 -11.87
CA LEU A 179 37.11 -1.78 -12.93
C LEU A 179 37.20 -2.83 -14.06
N VAL A 180 38.41 -3.25 -14.43
CA VAL A 180 38.64 -4.29 -15.44
C VAL A 180 38.04 -5.62 -15.00
N GLU A 181 38.25 -6.03 -13.75
CA GLU A 181 37.71 -7.28 -13.22
C GLU A 181 36.17 -7.26 -13.17
N ARG A 182 35.57 -6.13 -12.78
CA ARG A 182 34.12 -5.97 -12.75
C ARG A 182 33.50 -5.95 -14.15
N LEU A 183 34.15 -5.35 -15.15
CA LEU A 183 33.67 -5.34 -16.53
C LEU A 183 33.74 -6.73 -17.19
N MET A 184 34.72 -7.57 -16.81
CA MET A 184 34.85 -8.92 -17.36
C MET A 184 33.87 -9.95 -16.78
N ARG A 185 33.06 -9.58 -15.77
CA ARG A 185 32.03 -10.45 -15.16
C ARG A 185 30.64 -10.24 -15.76
N PHE A 186 30.48 -9.35 -16.74
CA PHE A 186 29.25 -9.11 -17.48
C PHE A 186 29.28 -9.79 -18.85
#